data_AF-A0A3C1BYV0-F1
#
_entry.id   AF-A0A3C1BYV0-F1
#
_cell.length_a   1.000
_cell.length_b   1.000
_cell.length_c   1.000
_cell.angle_alpha   90.00
_cell.angle_beta   90.00
_cell.angle_gamma   90.00
#
_symmetry.space_group_name_H-M   'P 1'
#
loop_
_entity.id
_entity.type
_entity.pdbx_description
1 polymer ?
#
loop_
_entity_poly.entity_id
_entity_poly.type
_entity_poly.pdbx_seq_one_letter_code
_entity_poly.pdbx_strand_id
1 'polypeptide(L)'
;YKRFRLEGLANQDDYASMHQVVKRRFAHYKAGDAGFGEKPDLLLIDGGVNHARIALEALEELGLGLPVFGMVKDDRHRTRALVTPEGE
;
A
#
# COMPACT_ATOMS: atom_id res chain seq x y z
N TYR A 1 13.93 0.06 -6.26
CA TYR A 1 12.63 -0.41 -6.78
C TYR A 1 12.50 -1.91 -6.58
N LYS A 2 11.35 -2.42 -6.12
CA LYS A 2 11.07 -3.85 -5.90
C LYS A 2 9.73 -4.18 -6.56
N ARG A 3 9.61 -5.35 -7.19
CA ARG A 3 8.37 -5.82 -7.82
C ARG A 3 7.94 -7.13 -7.16
N PHE A 4 6.66 -7.26 -6.86
CA PHE A 4 6.06 -8.49 -6.36
C PHE A 4 5.22 -9.12 -7.46
N ARG A 5 5.44 -10.42 -7.72
CA ARG A 5 4.53 -11.20 -8.55
C ARG A 5 3.39 -11.70 -7.66
N LEU A 6 2.17 -11.40 -8.07
CA LEU A 6 0.96 -11.87 -7.39
C LEU A 6 0.56 -13.21 -7.99
N GLU A 7 0.20 -14.15 -7.13
CA GLU A 7 -0.16 -15.52 -7.49
C GLU A 7 -1.42 -15.89 -6.71
N GLY A 8 -2.36 -16.57 -7.37
CA GLY A 8 -3.56 -17.09 -6.72
C GLY A 8 -4.69 -16.08 -6.48
N LEU A 9 -4.67 -14.90 -7.11
CA LEU A 9 -5.79 -13.95 -7.08
C LEU A 9 -6.69 -14.16 -8.30
N ALA A 10 -8.01 -14.12 -8.09
CA ALA A 10 -8.98 -14.06 -9.17
C ALA A 10 -8.83 -12.74 -9.95
N ASN A 11 -9.15 -12.74 -11.25
CA ASN A 11 -8.96 -11.57 -12.10
C ASN A 11 -9.64 -10.32 -11.51
N GLN A 12 -8.84 -9.25 -11.37
CA GLN A 12 -9.24 -7.87 -11.01
C GLN A 12 -9.62 -7.56 -9.55
N ASP A 13 -9.14 -8.30 -8.56
CA ASP A 13 -9.20 -7.81 -7.17
C ASP A 13 -7.99 -6.92 -6.84
N ASP A 14 -8.11 -5.63 -7.19
CA ASP A 14 -7.07 -4.62 -6.96
C ASP A 14 -6.81 -4.39 -5.46
N TYR A 15 -7.83 -4.58 -4.60
CA TYR A 15 -7.68 -4.46 -3.15
C TYR A 15 -6.92 -5.64 -2.55
N ALA A 16 -7.30 -6.88 -2.89
CA ALA A 16 -6.58 -8.07 -2.43
C ALA A 16 -5.13 -8.07 -2.93
N SER A 17 -4.92 -7.63 -4.17
CA SER A 17 -3.60 -7.44 -4.75
C SER A 17 -2.76 -6.46 -3.93
N MET A 18 -3.32 -5.29 -3.63
CA MET A 18 -2.65 -4.25 -2.86
C MET A 18 -2.33 -4.71 -1.43
N HIS A 19 -3.29 -5.31 -0.74
CA HIS A 19 -3.09 -5.89 0.59
C HIS A 19 -1.91 -6.87 0.59
N GLN A 20 -1.90 -7.80 -0.36
CA GLN A 20 -0.84 -8.80 -0.49
C GLN A 20 0.53 -8.16 -0.74
N VAL A 21 0.63 -7.14 -1.61
CA VAL A 21 1.89 -6.42 -1.87
C VAL A 21 2.39 -5.72 -0.61
N VAL A 22 1.54 -4.94 0.06
CA VAL A 22 1.91 -4.17 1.25
C VAL A 22 2.34 -5.12 2.37
N LYS A 23 1.52 -6.13 2.67
CA LYS A 23 1.81 -7.14 3.68
C LYS A 23 3.14 -7.85 3.42
N ARG A 24 3.39 -8.30 2.17
CA ARG A 24 4.66 -8.96 1.83
C ARG A 24 5.85 -8.03 1.96
N ARG A 25 5.76 -6.79 1.45
CA ARG A 25 6.84 -5.80 1.55
C ARG A 25 7.26 -5.57 3.00
N PHE A 26 6.29 -5.37 3.89
CA PHE A 26 6.58 -5.03 5.27
C PHE A 26 6.86 -6.26 6.15
N ALA A 27 6.43 -7.45 5.75
CA ALA A 27 6.90 -8.70 6.33
C ALA A 27 8.42 -8.88 6.10
N HIS A 28 8.92 -8.62 4.88
CA HIS A 28 10.36 -8.63 4.60
C HIS A 28 11.14 -7.58 5.41
N TYR A 29 10.58 -6.38 5.60
CA TYR A 29 11.15 -5.37 6.50
C TYR A 29 11.27 -5.90 7.93
N LYS A 30 10.20 -6.50 8.47
CA LYS A 30 10.18 -7.06 9.83
C LYS A 30 11.15 -8.24 10.00
N ALA A 31 11.37 -9.01 8.93
CA ALA A 31 12.35 -10.10 8.90
C ALA A 31 13.80 -9.61 8.78
N GLY A 32 14.04 -8.34 8.48
CA GLY A 32 15.38 -7.78 8.29
C GLY A 32 16.01 -8.18 6.94
N ASP A 33 15.20 -8.52 5.94
CA ASP A 33 15.70 -9.00 4.67
C ASP A 33 16.49 -7.91 3.91
N ALA A 34 17.57 -8.34 3.26
CA ALA A 34 18.45 -7.46 2.51
C ALA A 34 17.66 -6.69 1.42
N GLY A 35 17.71 -5.35 1.49
CA GLY A 35 16.99 -4.47 0.58
C GLY A 35 15.54 -4.14 0.96
N PHE A 36 15.11 -4.51 2.17
CA PHE A 36 13.85 -4.05 2.80
C PHE A 36 14.06 -3.39 4.16
N GLY A 37 15.29 -3.32 4.69
CA GLY A 37 15.57 -2.84 6.05
C GLY A 37 15.29 -1.37 6.34
N GLU A 38 15.00 -0.55 5.32
CA GLU A 38 14.64 0.85 5.51
C GLU A 38 13.11 1.01 5.60
N LYS A 39 12.65 1.49 6.75
CA LYS A 39 11.25 1.85 6.97
C LYS A 39 10.99 3.21 6.33
N PRO A 40 10.00 3.33 5.43
CA PRO A 40 9.63 4.63 4.90
C PRO A 40 8.94 5.47 6.00
N ASP A 41 9.07 6.79 5.90
CA ASP A 41 8.33 7.74 6.77
C ASP A 41 6.86 7.89 6.35
N LEU A 42 6.53 7.55 5.10
CA LEU A 42 5.22 7.73 4.48
C LEU A 42 4.98 6.67 3.40
N LEU A 43 3.77 6.13 3.34
CA LEU A 43 3.30 5.26 2.25
C LEU A 43 2.29 6.00 1.36
N LEU A 44 2.63 6.21 0.09
CA LEU A 44 1.73 6.73 -0.92
C LEU A 44 1.16 5.59 -1.76
N ILE A 45 -0.16 5.50 -1.80
CA ILE A 45 -0.90 4.47 -2.51
C ILE A 45 -1.53 5.07 -3.76
N ASP A 46 -1.38 4.37 -4.89
CA ASP A 46 -2.06 4.76 -6.12
C ASP A 46 -3.52 4.26 -6.07
N GLY A 47 -4.45 5.17 -5.78
CA GLY A 47 -5.85 4.86 -5.51
C GLY A 47 -6.42 5.75 -4.41
N GLY A 48 -7.75 5.89 -4.39
CA GLY A 48 -8.45 6.73 -3.40
C GLY A 48 -8.50 6.12 -2.00
N VAL A 49 -9.41 6.65 -1.17
CA VAL A 49 -9.57 6.34 0.26
C VAL A 49 -9.56 4.83 0.56
N ASN A 50 -10.34 4.04 -0.19
CA ASN A 50 -10.42 2.59 0.03
C ASN A 50 -9.06 1.90 -0.16
N HIS A 51 -8.26 2.32 -1.14
CA HIS A 51 -6.93 1.76 -1.37
C HIS A 51 -5.98 2.10 -0.21
N ALA A 52 -6.03 3.35 0.25
CA ALA A 52 -5.27 3.78 1.43
C ALA A 52 -5.66 2.97 2.68
N ARG A 53 -6.96 2.71 2.86
CA ARG A 53 -7.49 1.93 3.98
C ARG A 53 -7.03 0.47 3.95
N ILE A 54 -7.08 -0.18 2.80
CA ILE A 54 -6.60 -1.55 2.63
C ILE A 54 -5.09 -1.66 2.89
N ALA A 55 -4.31 -0.66 2.46
CA ALA A 55 -2.89 -0.62 2.77
C ALA A 55 -2.62 -0.41 4.28
N LEU A 56 -3.43 0.40 4.96
CA LEU A 56 -3.37 0.58 6.41
C LEU A 56 -3.67 -0.73 7.14
N GLU A 57 -4.75 -1.44 6.79
CA GLU A 57 -5.10 -2.75 7.37
C GLU A 57 -3.94 -3.75 7.25
N ALA A 58 -3.29 -3.83 6.09
CA ALA A 58 -2.13 -4.70 5.88
C ALA A 58 -0.93 -4.36 6.78
N LEU A 59 -0.75 -3.09 7.14
CA LEU A 59 0.29 -2.64 8.07
C LEU A 59 -0.07 -2.95 9.53
N GLU A 60 -1.34 -2.72 9.89
CA GLU A 60 -1.88 -3.01 11.22
C GLU A 60 -1.78 -4.50 11.57
N GLU A 61 -2.05 -5.39 10.61
CA GLU A 61 -1.86 -6.84 10.77
C GLU A 61 -0.41 -7.23 11.13
N LEU A 62 0.57 -6.40 10.74
CA LEU A 62 1.98 -6.58 11.06
C LEU A 62 2.42 -5.85 12.33
N GLY A 63 1.52 -5.07 12.95
CA GLY A 63 1.78 -4.20 14.09
C GLY A 63 2.60 -2.97 13.73
N LEU A 64 2.48 -2.46 12.50
CA LEU A 64 3.26 -1.33 12.00
C LEU A 64 2.38 -0.09 11.86
N GLY A 65 2.76 0.99 12.56
CA GLY A 65 2.20 2.33 12.32
C GLY A 65 3.03 3.09 11.29
N LEU A 66 2.42 3.44 10.16
CA LEU A 66 2.96 4.41 9.20
C LEU A 66 1.83 5.31 8.70
N PRO A 67 2.10 6.60 8.43
CA PRO A 67 1.21 7.43 7.64
C PRO A 67 0.96 6.81 6.26
N VAL A 68 -0.31 6.66 5.88
CA VAL A 68 -0.73 6.15 4.56
C VAL A 68 -1.61 7.20 3.91
N PHE A 69 -1.38 7.51 2.63
CA PHE A 69 -2.25 8.40 1.86
C PHE A 69 -2.55 7.79 0.50
N GLY A 70 -3.79 7.96 0.06
CA GLY A 70 -4.23 7.63 -1.29
C GLY A 70 -4.01 8.80 -2.25
N MET A 71 -3.58 8.51 -3.46
CA MET A 71 -3.47 9.49 -4.55
C MET A 71 -4.70 9.39 -5.45
N VAL A 72 -5.55 10.40 -5.44
CA VAL A 72 -6.69 10.50 -6.35
C VAL A 72 -6.24 11.18 -7.63
N LYS A 73 -6.41 10.52 -8.77
CA LYS A 73 -6.07 11.08 -10.08
C LYS A 73 -7.29 11.73 -10.75
N ASP A 74 -7.03 12.73 -11.59
CA ASP A 74 -8.00 13.25 -12.55
C ASP A 74 -8.17 12.30 -13.75
N ASP A 75 -9.16 12.55 -14.62
CA ASP A 75 -9.41 11.76 -15.84
C ASP A 75 -8.22 11.76 -16.82
N ARG A 76 -7.23 12.64 -16.60
CA ARG A 76 -5.96 12.73 -17.35
C ARG A 76 -4.80 12.06 -16.62
N HIS A 77 -5.06 11.22 -15.62
CA HIS A 77 -4.07 10.49 -14.82
C HIS A 77 -3.08 11.39 -14.05
N ARG A 78 -3.44 12.64 -13.77
CA ARG A 78 -2.63 13.54 -12.94
C ARG A 78 -3.16 13.55 -11.52
N THR A 79 -2.27 13.47 -10.53
CA THR A 79 -2.66 13.54 -9.12
C THR A 79 -3.39 14.85 -8.85
N ARG A 80 -4.66 14.75 -8.44
CA ARG A 80 -5.53 15.87 -8.13
C ARG A 80 -5.53 16.17 -6.62
N ALA A 81 -5.46 15.13 -5.80
CA ALA A 81 -5.49 15.24 -4.35
C ALA A 81 -4.78 14.06 -3.69
N LEU A 82 -4.32 14.29 -2.46
CA LEU A 82 -4.00 13.25 -1.50
C LEU A 82 -5.20 13.11 -0.56
N VAL A 83 -5.51 11.88 -0.18
CA VAL A 83 -6.60 11.57 0.76
C VAL A 83 -6.09 10.68 1.88
N THR A 84 -6.60 10.90 3.09
CA THR A 84 -6.33 9.99 4.21
C THR A 84 -7.20 8.73 4.11
N PRO A 85 -6.87 7.64 4.84
CA PRO A 85 -7.74 6.45 4.96
C PRO A 85 -9.13 6.77 5.56
N GLU A 86 -9.24 7.88 6.30
CA GLU A 86 -10.46 8.41 6.89
C GLU A 86 -11.31 9.21 5.89
N GLY A 87 -10.72 9.61 4.75
CA GLY A 87 -11.40 10.32 3.67
C GLY A 87 -11.32 11.85 3.75
N GLU A 88 -10.37 12.38 4.51
CA GLU A 88 -10.05 13.81 4.60
C GLU A 88 -9.20 14.29 3.42
#